data_AF-A0A7C5Q915-F1
#
_entry.id   AF-A0A7C5Q915-F1
#
_cell.length_a   1.000
_cell.length_b   1.000
_cell.length_c   1.000
_cell.angle_alpha   90.00
_cell.angle_beta   90.00
_cell.angle_gamma   90.00
#
_symmetry.space_group_name_H-M   'P 1'
#
loop_
_entity.id
_entity.type
_entity.pdbx_description
1 polymer ?
#
loop_
_entity_poly.entity_id
_entity_poly.type
_entity_poly.pdbx_seq_one_letter_code
_entity_poly.pdbx_strand_id
1 'polypeptide(L)'
;MVNPKIGIALGVLGVFFVLLPIVVLFLTGGYDSPIQRFYDNPLAPGLPTGLVVTAAGAAVTAAGLLIFVKGMRATPEYSPPPITPVRRPLRQSMRNQNEMNMIEKELESMLSEESPVIEVRTVTYPESRPGQKPPSMEQPVQTKPAADRVVVVTRGVDEVCKTCGALNVLGAKMCSQCGAELYKPDPKAIQCPVCGAPIDESMKVGENIVCTVCFSELRLASPTT
;
A
#
# COMPACT_ATOMS: atom_id res chain seq x y z
N MET A 1 23.35 -7.01 -17.72
CA MET A 1 22.09 -6.34 -17.33
C MET A 1 21.15 -6.32 -18.54
N VAL A 2 19.86 -6.60 -18.39
CA VAL A 2 18.89 -6.57 -19.51
C VAL A 2 17.99 -5.35 -19.33
N ASN A 3 17.98 -4.43 -20.30
CA ASN A 3 17.24 -3.18 -20.18
C ASN A 3 15.72 -3.43 -20.35
N PRO A 4 14.87 -3.18 -19.33
CA PRO A 4 13.43 -3.46 -19.40
C PRO A 4 12.71 -2.68 -20.52
N LYS A 5 13.27 -1.54 -20.95
CA LYS A 5 12.74 -0.76 -22.09
C LYS A 5 12.74 -1.57 -23.40
N ILE A 6 13.70 -2.48 -23.58
CA ILE A 6 13.78 -3.36 -24.76
C ILE A 6 12.65 -4.40 -24.74
N GLY A 7 12.33 -4.96 -23.56
CA GLY A 7 11.20 -5.88 -23.39
C GLY A 7 9.86 -5.22 -23.70
N ILE A 8 9.65 -3.98 -23.24
CA ILE A 8 8.45 -3.18 -23.58
C ILE A 8 8.39 -2.92 -25.08
N ALA A 9 9.49 -2.46 -25.71
CA ALA A 9 9.51 -2.16 -27.14
C ALA A 9 9.19 -3.40 -28.00
N LEU A 10 9.78 -4.56 -27.67
CA LEU A 10 9.49 -5.82 -28.36
C LEU A 10 8.06 -6.31 -28.14
N GLY A 11 7.51 -6.15 -26.93
CA GLY A 11 6.11 -6.49 -26.62
C GLY A 11 5.11 -5.62 -27.39
N VAL A 12 5.30 -4.30 -27.39
CA VAL A 12 4.47 -3.35 -28.15
C VAL A 12 4.54 -3.64 -29.65
N LEU A 13 5.74 -3.90 -30.18
CA LEU A 13 5.94 -4.23 -31.59
C LEU A 13 5.25 -5.57 -31.96
N GLY A 14 5.37 -6.60 -31.12
CA GLY A 14 4.68 -7.87 -31.32
C GLY A 14 3.15 -7.72 -31.35
N VAL A 15 2.57 -6.98 -30.40
CA VAL A 15 1.14 -6.68 -30.35
C VAL A 15 0.69 -5.86 -31.57
N PHE A 16 1.49 -4.89 -32.01
CA PHE A 16 1.20 -4.08 -33.20
C PHE A 16 1.13 -4.93 -34.47
N PHE A 17 2.06 -5.86 -34.67
CA PHE A 17 2.04 -6.78 -35.82
C PHE A 17 0.84 -7.73 -35.83
N VAL A 18 0.31 -8.12 -34.66
CA VAL A 18 -0.89 -8.96 -34.55
C VAL A 18 -2.18 -8.15 -34.73
N LEU A 19 -2.27 -6.95 -34.16
CA LEU A 19 -3.48 -6.13 -34.19
C LEU A 19 -3.65 -5.29 -35.46
N LEU A 20 -2.56 -4.81 -36.08
CA LEU A 20 -2.63 -4.03 -37.32
C LEU A 20 -3.46 -4.69 -38.43
N PRO A 21 -3.27 -5.98 -38.81
CA PRO A 21 -4.10 -6.61 -39.84
C PRO A 21 -5.59 -6.67 -39.44
N ILE A 22 -5.89 -6.93 -38.17
CA ILE A 22 -7.27 -6.95 -37.64
C ILE A 22 -7.90 -5.56 -37.72
N VAL A 23 -7.17 -4.52 -37.30
CA VAL A 23 -7.62 -3.12 -37.35
C VAL A 23 -7.82 -2.67 -38.79
N VAL A 24 -6.95 -3.05 -39.72
CA VAL A 24 -7.11 -2.72 -41.15
C VAL A 24 -8.30 -3.46 -41.77
N LEU A 25 -8.57 -4.71 -41.38
CA LEU A 25 -9.79 -5.43 -41.80
C LEU A 25 -11.06 -4.72 -41.31
N PHE A 26 -11.10 -4.27 -40.05
CA PHE A 26 -12.21 -3.48 -39.51
C PHE A 26 -12.37 -2.12 -40.20
N LEU A 27 -11.27 -1.41 -40.51
CA LEU A 27 -11.30 -0.10 -41.16
C LEU A 27 -11.64 -0.17 -42.66
N THR A 28 -11.29 -1.26 -43.35
CA THR A 28 -11.60 -1.46 -44.78
C THR A 28 -12.98 -2.07 -45.01
N GLY A 29 -13.67 -2.52 -43.96
CA GLY A 29 -15.11 -2.79 -43.97
C GLY A 29 -15.58 -3.92 -44.90
N GLY A 30 -14.67 -4.78 -45.37
CA GLY A 30 -14.96 -5.72 -46.46
C GLY A 30 -14.27 -7.07 -46.36
N TYR A 31 -15.09 -8.12 -46.35
CA TYR A 31 -14.72 -9.52 -46.62
C TYR A 31 -14.33 -9.72 -48.11
N ASP A 32 -13.36 -8.96 -48.60
CA ASP A 32 -12.65 -9.22 -49.87
C ASP A 32 -11.32 -8.44 -49.99
N SER A 33 -10.79 -7.92 -48.88
CA SER A 33 -9.57 -7.11 -48.90
C SER A 33 -8.35 -7.94 -49.37
N PRO A 34 -7.34 -7.32 -50.02
CA PRO A 34 -6.11 -8.01 -50.42
C PRO A 34 -5.35 -8.61 -49.22
N ILE A 35 -5.54 -8.05 -48.02
CA ILE A 35 -5.00 -8.56 -46.77
C ILE A 35 -5.67 -9.88 -46.37
N GLN A 36 -6.99 -9.98 -46.49
CA GLN A 36 -7.70 -11.23 -46.19
C GLN A 36 -7.24 -12.37 -47.09
N ARG A 37 -7.14 -12.11 -48.41
CA ARG A 37 -6.61 -13.09 -49.39
C ARG A 37 -5.17 -13.53 -49.07
N PHE A 38 -4.35 -12.68 -48.47
CA PHE A 38 -3.01 -13.06 -48.00
C PHE A 38 -3.05 -13.98 -46.76
N TYR A 39 -3.98 -13.74 -45.82
CA TYR A 39 -4.13 -14.54 -44.60
C TYR A 39 -4.75 -15.91 -44.88
N ASP A 40 -5.70 -15.97 -45.81
CA ASP A 40 -6.39 -17.21 -46.23
C ASP A 40 -5.53 -18.08 -47.18
N ASN A 41 -4.49 -17.52 -47.79
CA ASN A 41 -3.57 -18.28 -48.64
C ASN A 41 -2.86 -19.37 -47.80
N PRO A 42 -2.95 -20.66 -48.16
CA PRO A 42 -2.30 -21.72 -47.40
C PRO A 42 -0.78 -21.71 -47.63
N LEU A 43 0.00 -21.56 -46.56
CA LEU A 43 1.46 -21.65 -46.63
C LEU A 43 1.93 -23.10 -46.70
N ALA A 44 1.13 -24.02 -46.15
CA ALA A 44 1.29 -25.46 -46.21
C ALA A 44 -0.10 -26.13 -46.24
N PRO A 45 -0.22 -27.42 -46.61
CA PRO A 45 -1.51 -28.12 -46.66
C PRO A 45 -2.24 -28.05 -45.31
N GLY A 46 -3.42 -27.40 -45.29
CA GLY A 46 -4.23 -27.22 -44.08
C GLY A 46 -3.76 -26.12 -43.12
N LEU A 47 -2.74 -25.32 -43.46
CA LEU A 47 -2.22 -24.24 -42.60
C LEU A 47 -2.35 -22.87 -43.28
N PRO A 48 -3.37 -22.05 -42.93
CA PRO A 48 -3.52 -20.71 -43.47
C PRO A 48 -2.41 -19.78 -42.96
N THR A 49 -1.90 -18.90 -43.82
CA THR A 49 -0.79 -17.99 -43.50
C THR A 49 -1.12 -17.10 -42.28
N GLY A 50 -2.39 -16.73 -42.09
CA GLY A 50 -2.83 -15.96 -40.93
C GLY A 50 -2.57 -16.64 -39.58
N LEU A 51 -2.65 -17.98 -39.51
CA LEU A 51 -2.35 -18.74 -38.30
C LEU A 51 -0.84 -18.73 -38.01
N VAL A 52 -0.01 -18.80 -39.06
CA VAL A 52 1.46 -18.68 -38.94
C VAL A 52 1.87 -17.29 -38.44
N VAL A 53 1.29 -16.22 -39.01
CA VAL A 53 1.60 -14.84 -38.63
C VAL A 53 1.16 -14.53 -37.19
N THR A 54 -0.03 -14.99 -36.80
CA THR A 54 -0.52 -14.82 -35.41
C THR A 54 0.30 -15.62 -34.40
N ALA A 55 0.69 -16.86 -34.72
CA ALA A 55 1.58 -17.67 -33.88
C ALA A 55 2.98 -17.03 -33.73
N ALA A 56 3.55 -16.49 -34.82
CA ALA A 56 4.83 -15.78 -34.79
C ALA A 56 4.76 -14.50 -33.95
N GLY A 57 3.71 -13.69 -34.14
CA GLY A 57 3.48 -12.47 -33.35
C GLY A 57 3.26 -12.76 -31.85
N ALA A 58 2.55 -13.84 -31.52
CA ALA A 58 2.38 -14.31 -30.15
C ALA A 58 3.73 -14.73 -29.52
N ALA A 59 4.58 -15.45 -30.25
CA ALA A 59 5.91 -15.86 -29.79
C ALA A 59 6.83 -14.65 -29.53
N VAL A 60 6.84 -13.64 -30.41
CA VAL A 60 7.58 -12.39 -30.21
C VAL A 60 7.08 -11.62 -28.98
N THR A 61 5.76 -11.55 -28.80
CA THR A 61 5.13 -10.88 -27.64
C THR A 61 5.48 -11.59 -26.33
N ALA A 62 5.44 -12.92 -26.31
CA ALA A 62 5.84 -13.73 -25.16
C ALA A 62 7.33 -13.55 -24.81
N ALA A 63 8.21 -13.52 -25.82
CA ALA A 63 9.64 -13.24 -25.62
C ALA A 63 9.88 -11.83 -25.05
N GLY A 64 9.20 -10.81 -25.57
CA GLY A 64 9.24 -9.45 -25.04
C GLY A 64 8.79 -9.36 -23.57
N LEU A 65 7.70 -10.06 -23.22
CA LEU A 65 7.20 -10.14 -21.85
C LEU A 65 8.17 -10.85 -20.90
N LEU A 66 8.79 -11.96 -21.32
CA LEU A 66 9.82 -12.65 -20.53
C LEU A 66 11.06 -11.77 -20.30
N ILE A 67 11.50 -11.04 -21.32
CA ILE A 67 12.60 -10.06 -21.22
C ILE A 67 12.22 -8.94 -20.25
N PHE A 68 11.00 -8.41 -20.32
CA PHE A 68 10.50 -7.37 -19.42
C PHE A 68 10.44 -7.83 -17.96
N VAL A 69 9.83 -9.00 -17.69
CA VAL A 69 9.76 -9.59 -16.34
C VAL A 69 11.16 -9.86 -15.78
N LYS A 70 12.09 -10.36 -16.60
CA LYS A 70 13.49 -10.58 -16.19
C LYS A 70 14.24 -9.26 -15.94
N GLY A 71 13.91 -8.20 -16.69
CA GLY A 71 14.43 -6.85 -16.48
C GLY A 71 13.91 -6.19 -15.20
N MET A 72 12.63 -6.38 -14.85
CA MET A 72 12.06 -5.86 -13.58
C MET A 72 12.54 -6.63 -12.35
N ARG A 73 12.85 -7.93 -12.49
CA ARG A 73 13.40 -8.76 -11.40
C ARG A 73 14.90 -8.59 -11.18
N ALA A 74 15.60 -7.93 -12.10
CA ALA A 74 16.96 -7.48 -11.85
C ALA A 74 16.89 -6.32 -10.85
N THR A 75 17.27 -6.59 -9.60
CA THR A 75 17.43 -5.54 -8.58
C THR A 75 18.28 -4.41 -9.15
N PRO A 76 17.91 -3.13 -8.96
CA PRO A 76 18.74 -2.02 -9.41
C PRO A 76 20.10 -2.14 -8.72
N GLU A 77 21.12 -2.39 -9.53
CA GLU A 77 22.50 -2.46 -9.09
C GLU A 77 22.89 -1.03 -8.72
N TYR A 78 22.67 -0.70 -7.43
CA TYR A 78 22.79 0.65 -6.90
C TYR A 78 24.27 1.00 -6.87
N SER A 79 24.76 1.54 -8.00
CA SER A 79 26.10 2.11 -8.08
C SER A 79 26.22 3.11 -6.94
N PRO A 80 27.06 2.86 -5.92
CA PRO A 80 27.13 3.74 -4.78
C PRO A 80 27.54 5.13 -5.30
N PRO A 81 26.90 6.21 -4.84
CA PRO A 81 27.31 7.54 -5.26
C PRO A 81 28.81 7.70 -4.94
N PRO A 82 29.59 8.36 -5.82
CA PRO A 82 31.01 8.57 -5.55
C PRO A 82 31.11 9.26 -4.19
N ILE A 83 31.82 8.61 -3.26
CA ILE A 83 32.00 9.08 -1.89
C ILE A 83 32.84 10.34 -1.96
N THR A 84 32.18 11.48 -2.15
CA THR A 84 32.78 12.78 -1.94
C THR A 84 33.06 12.88 -0.45
N PRO A 85 34.32 13.02 -0.02
CA PRO A 85 34.63 13.11 1.40
C PRO A 85 34.12 14.46 1.90
N VAL A 86 32.91 14.47 2.45
CA VAL A 86 32.35 15.61 3.16
C VAL A 86 33.24 15.88 4.36
N ARG A 87 34.19 16.82 4.20
CA ARG A 87 34.99 17.38 5.28
C ARG A 87 34.06 18.13 6.25
N ARG A 88 33.42 17.38 7.16
CA ARG A 88 32.80 17.96 8.36
C ARG A 88 33.90 18.70 9.13
N PRO A 89 33.75 19.98 9.48
CA PRO A 89 34.72 20.68 10.30
C PRO A 89 34.76 20.04 11.68
N LEU A 90 35.86 19.36 12.01
CA LEU A 90 36.07 18.63 13.25
C LEU A 90 36.35 19.60 14.41
N ARG A 91 35.36 20.41 14.81
CA ARG A 91 35.53 21.45 15.85
C ARG A 91 34.46 21.46 16.95
N GLN A 92 33.62 20.43 17.01
CA GLN A 92 32.50 20.34 17.97
C GLN A 92 32.55 19.05 18.86
N SER A 93 33.67 18.32 18.87
CA SER A 93 33.81 17.09 19.67
C SER A 93 34.05 17.37 21.17
N MET A 94 34.93 18.31 21.51
CA MET A 94 35.41 18.49 22.89
C MET A 94 34.40 19.18 23.82
N ARG A 95 33.45 19.95 23.29
CA ARG A 95 32.42 20.61 24.12
C ARG A 95 31.35 19.61 24.60
N ASN A 96 30.99 18.65 23.75
CA ASN A 96 29.90 17.72 24.01
C ASN A 96 30.26 16.64 25.06
N GLN A 97 31.56 16.29 25.22
CA GLN A 97 31.98 15.34 26.25
C GLN A 97 31.80 15.89 27.67
N ASN A 98 32.13 17.17 27.91
CA ASN A 98 31.91 17.77 29.23
C ASN A 98 30.41 17.90 29.56
N GLU A 99 29.57 18.16 28.56
CA GLU A 99 28.11 18.23 28.73
C GLU A 99 27.52 16.83 29.03
N MET A 100 27.93 15.76 28.33
CA MET A 100 27.48 14.39 28.66
C MET A 100 27.94 13.92 30.05
N ASN A 101 29.20 14.17 30.42
CA ASN A 101 29.71 13.78 31.75
C ASN A 101 28.98 14.50 32.90
N MET A 102 28.39 15.68 32.63
CA MET A 102 27.54 16.38 33.61
C MET A 102 26.17 15.71 33.75
N ILE A 103 25.57 15.30 32.63
CA ILE A 103 24.27 14.64 32.59
C ILE A 103 24.32 13.24 33.24
N GLU A 104 25.37 12.45 32.98
CA GLU A 104 25.55 11.14 33.64
C GLU A 104 25.64 11.28 35.16
N LYS A 105 26.39 12.27 35.65
CA LYS A 105 26.55 12.54 37.08
C LYS A 105 25.26 13.06 37.74
N GLU A 106 24.47 13.84 37.03
CA GLU A 106 23.15 14.28 37.47
C GLU A 106 22.18 13.09 37.60
N LEU A 107 22.18 12.19 36.60
CA LEU A 107 21.36 10.97 36.61
C LEU A 107 21.75 10.00 37.74
N GLU A 108 23.04 9.80 37.99
CA GLU A 108 23.53 9.00 39.13
C GLU A 108 23.10 9.60 40.48
N SER A 109 23.05 10.93 40.61
CA SER A 109 22.59 11.58 41.83
C SER A 109 21.10 11.34 42.10
N MET A 110 20.26 11.42 41.06
CA MET A 110 18.83 11.11 41.17
C MET A 110 18.58 9.64 41.55
N LEU A 111 19.32 8.70 40.95
CA LEU A 111 19.22 7.27 41.30
C LEU A 111 19.76 6.94 42.69
N SER A 112 20.68 7.74 43.23
CA SER A 112 21.29 7.48 44.55
C SER A 112 20.43 7.98 45.72
N GLU A 113 19.59 9.01 45.51
CA GLU A 113 18.70 9.57 46.53
C GLU A 113 17.34 8.86 46.58
N GLU A 114 16.90 8.22 45.50
CA GLU A 114 15.58 7.61 45.39
C GLU A 114 15.63 6.07 45.53
N SER A 115 15.61 5.59 46.78
CA SER A 115 15.29 4.19 47.09
C SER A 115 13.79 4.04 47.37
N PRO A 116 12.95 3.63 46.39
CA PRO A 116 11.52 3.51 46.61
C PRO A 116 11.22 2.33 47.54
N VAL A 117 10.79 2.65 48.77
CA VAL A 117 10.11 1.69 49.64
C VAL A 117 8.77 1.34 49.00
N ILE A 118 8.71 0.20 48.31
CA ILE A 118 7.48 -0.31 47.68
C ILE A 118 6.54 -0.85 48.77
N GLU A 119 5.79 0.06 49.41
CA GLU A 119 4.67 -0.32 50.27
C GLU A 119 3.44 -0.61 49.39
N VAL A 120 3.16 -1.90 49.16
CA VAL A 120 2.04 -2.36 48.33
C VAL A 120 0.71 -2.07 49.05
N ARG A 121 0.11 -0.91 48.75
CA ARG A 121 -1.26 -0.58 49.17
C ARG A 121 -2.26 -1.00 48.08
N THR A 122 -3.11 -1.95 48.41
CA THR A 122 -4.25 -2.37 47.59
C THR A 122 -5.27 -1.23 47.47
N VAL A 123 -5.67 -0.91 46.24
CA VAL A 123 -6.61 0.17 45.96
C VAL A 123 -8.02 -0.25 46.39
N THR A 124 -8.58 0.48 47.36
CA THR A 124 -10.01 0.41 47.71
C THR A 124 -10.74 1.54 47.00
N TYR A 125 -11.81 1.23 46.26
CA TYR A 125 -12.60 2.25 45.53
C TYR A 125 -13.62 2.93 46.48
N PRO A 126 -13.68 4.27 46.55
CA PRO A 126 -14.70 4.99 47.29
C PRO A 126 -15.94 5.31 46.44
N GLU A 127 -17.09 5.39 47.11
CA GLU A 127 -18.43 5.57 46.53
C GLU A 127 -18.81 7.07 46.31
N SER A 128 -20.06 7.35 45.93
CA SER A 128 -20.41 8.41 44.97
C SER A 128 -21.00 9.74 45.49
N ARG A 129 -20.60 10.86 44.84
CA ARG A 129 -21.37 12.12 44.55
C ARG A 129 -21.78 13.02 45.75
N PRO A 130 -22.34 14.25 45.57
CA PRO A 130 -22.58 15.06 44.34
C PRO A 130 -22.01 16.52 44.37
N GLY A 131 -21.95 17.25 43.23
CA GLY A 131 -21.70 18.71 43.25
C GLY A 131 -21.40 19.48 41.94
N GLN A 132 -22.44 19.79 41.14
CA GLN A 132 -22.51 20.91 40.16
C GLN A 132 -21.56 20.90 38.91
N LYS A 133 -21.79 21.85 37.98
CA LYS A 133 -21.71 21.71 36.49
C LYS A 133 -21.23 23.04 35.82
N PRO A 134 -21.13 23.16 34.47
CA PRO A 134 -19.99 22.94 33.55
C PRO A 134 -19.39 24.28 32.99
N PRO A 135 -18.59 24.32 31.89
CA PRO A 135 -19.05 24.12 30.49
C PRO A 135 -18.16 23.10 29.71
N SER A 136 -18.69 22.14 28.97
CA SER A 136 -19.48 22.21 27.72
C SER A 136 -18.73 22.79 26.51
N MET A 137 -18.11 21.88 25.74
CA MET A 137 -18.39 21.77 24.30
C MET A 137 -18.83 20.34 24.03
N GLU A 138 -20.14 20.14 23.84
CA GLU A 138 -20.73 18.83 23.58
C GLU A 138 -20.33 18.29 22.18
N GLN A 139 -19.73 17.11 22.16
CA GLN A 139 -20.02 16.14 21.10
C GLN A 139 -21.43 15.59 21.29
N PRO A 140 -22.23 15.44 20.22
CA PRO A 140 -23.27 14.42 20.17
C PRO A 140 -22.76 13.19 19.42
N VAL A 141 -22.05 12.30 20.12
CA VAL A 141 -21.88 10.90 19.67
C VAL A 141 -23.11 10.10 20.10
N GLN A 142 -23.99 9.80 19.13
CA GLN A 142 -25.14 8.87 19.17
C GLN A 142 -25.70 8.86 17.74
N THR A 143 -26.00 7.77 17.03
CA THR A 143 -26.14 6.32 17.29
C THR A 143 -25.69 5.60 15.98
N LYS A 144 -25.58 4.28 15.77
CA LYS A 144 -26.03 3.03 16.43
C LYS A 144 -25.04 1.91 16.01
N PRO A 145 -24.79 0.84 16.79
CA PRO A 145 -23.65 -0.04 16.53
C PRO A 145 -23.88 -1.00 15.35
N ALA A 146 -22.96 -0.96 14.38
CA ALA A 146 -22.64 -2.11 13.51
C ALA A 146 -21.51 -2.98 14.11
N ALA A 147 -21.16 -2.76 15.39
CA ALA A 147 -20.04 -3.38 16.08
C ALA A 147 -20.21 -4.88 16.38
N ASP A 148 -21.44 -5.39 16.33
CA ASP A 148 -21.80 -6.78 16.70
C ASP A 148 -21.30 -7.86 15.73
N ARG A 149 -20.56 -7.49 14.68
CA ARG A 149 -20.05 -8.42 13.67
C ARG A 149 -18.54 -8.36 13.43
N VAL A 150 -17.82 -7.44 14.07
CA VAL A 150 -16.39 -7.21 13.79
C VAL A 150 -15.60 -7.03 15.09
N VAL A 151 -14.81 -8.04 15.43
CA VAL A 151 -13.86 -8.01 16.56
C VAL A 151 -12.54 -7.43 16.08
N VAL A 152 -12.01 -6.44 16.79
CA VAL A 152 -10.70 -5.85 16.47
C VAL A 152 -9.61 -6.67 17.14
N VAL A 153 -8.68 -7.21 16.34
CA VAL A 153 -7.51 -7.96 16.84
C VAL A 153 -6.35 -7.01 17.10
N THR A 154 -6.03 -6.16 16.12
CA THR A 154 -5.01 -5.10 16.24
C THR A 154 -5.58 -3.77 15.75
N ARG A 155 -5.12 -2.67 16.34
CA ARG A 155 -5.53 -1.31 15.97
C ARG A 155 -4.40 -0.62 15.24
N GLY A 156 -4.70 -0.10 14.05
CA GLY A 156 -3.88 0.91 13.40
C GLY A 156 -3.88 2.22 14.19
N VAL A 157 -2.77 2.95 14.10
CA VAL A 157 -2.58 4.27 14.72
C VAL A 157 -2.75 5.43 13.74
N ASP A 158 -2.56 5.17 12.45
CA ASP A 158 -2.60 6.15 11.35
C ASP A 158 -3.39 5.62 10.14
N GLU A 159 -3.76 6.50 9.23
CA GLU A 159 -4.35 6.20 7.91
C GLU A 159 -3.36 6.52 6.78
N VAL A 160 -3.17 5.56 5.86
CA VAL A 160 -2.25 5.70 4.73
C VAL A 160 -2.99 6.15 3.48
N CYS A 161 -2.54 7.26 2.88
CA CYS A 161 -3.09 7.76 1.63
C CYS A 161 -2.73 6.85 0.45
N LYS A 162 -3.74 6.30 -0.23
CA LYS A 162 -3.57 5.43 -1.42
C LYS A 162 -2.95 6.13 -2.63
N THR A 163 -2.96 7.47 -2.66
CA THR A 163 -2.44 8.28 -3.77
C THR A 163 -0.97 8.67 -3.61
N CYS A 164 -0.51 8.95 -2.38
CA CYS A 164 0.85 9.45 -2.14
C CYS A 164 1.62 8.78 -0.99
N GLY A 165 1.03 7.81 -0.29
CA GLY A 165 1.66 7.09 0.82
C GLY A 165 1.81 7.86 2.13
N ALA A 166 1.32 9.10 2.21
CA ALA A 166 1.39 9.91 3.43
C ALA A 166 0.53 9.34 4.56
N LEU A 167 1.04 9.42 5.79
CA LEU A 167 0.31 9.11 7.02
C LEU A 167 -0.61 10.28 7.40
N ASN A 168 -1.81 9.95 7.90
CA ASN A 168 -2.83 10.89 8.34
C ASN A 168 -3.45 10.38 9.65
N VAL A 169 -4.02 11.29 10.44
CA VAL A 169 -4.69 10.93 11.71
C VAL A 169 -5.95 10.07 11.46
N LEU A 170 -6.28 9.20 12.42
CA LEU A 170 -7.50 8.39 12.38
C LEU A 170 -8.76 9.26 12.27
N GLY A 171 -9.69 8.85 11.40
CA GLY A 171 -10.92 9.57 11.09
C GLY A 171 -10.76 10.67 10.03
N ALA A 172 -9.56 10.85 9.46
CA ALA A 172 -9.36 11.76 8.35
C ALA A 172 -10.14 11.31 7.11
N LYS A 173 -10.66 12.27 6.33
CA LYS A 173 -11.33 11.99 5.05
C LYS A 173 -10.49 12.37 3.83
N MET A 174 -9.57 13.32 4.00
CA MET A 174 -8.67 13.81 2.96
C MET A 174 -7.23 13.78 3.46
N CYS A 175 -6.31 13.52 2.54
CA CYS A 175 -4.87 13.50 2.80
C CYS A 175 -4.35 14.93 3.02
N SER A 176 -3.71 15.14 4.17
CA SER A 176 -3.03 16.39 4.55
C SER A 176 -1.94 16.84 3.57
N GLN A 177 -1.30 15.92 2.84
CA GLN A 177 -0.20 16.25 1.92
C GLN A 177 -0.62 16.46 0.46
N CYS A 178 -1.60 15.70 -0.05
CA CYS A 178 -1.97 15.73 -1.47
C CYS A 178 -3.44 16.09 -1.74
N GLY A 179 -4.27 16.30 -0.72
CA GLY A 179 -5.69 16.64 -0.84
C GLY A 179 -6.61 15.52 -1.33
N ALA A 180 -6.09 14.36 -1.71
CA ALA A 180 -6.89 13.22 -2.16
C ALA A 180 -7.74 12.62 -1.03
N GLU A 181 -8.94 12.14 -1.36
CA GLU A 181 -9.78 11.37 -0.42
C GLU A 181 -9.07 10.08 -0.01
N LEU A 182 -9.07 9.75 1.30
CA LEU A 182 -8.43 8.54 1.81
C LEU A 182 -9.23 7.27 1.47
N TYR A 183 -10.56 7.39 1.45
CA TYR A 183 -11.51 6.38 1.01
C TYR A 183 -12.83 7.01 0.59
N LYS A 184 -13.61 6.27 -0.20
CA LYS A 184 -15.01 6.64 -0.50
C LYS A 184 -15.92 5.92 0.50
N PRO A 185 -16.83 6.62 1.20
CA PRO A 185 -17.76 5.98 2.12
C PRO A 185 -18.83 5.21 1.34
N ASP A 186 -18.98 3.91 1.61
CA ASP A 186 -20.07 3.09 1.09
C ASP A 186 -20.96 2.58 2.24
N PRO A 187 -22.19 3.09 2.42
CA PRO A 187 -23.07 2.69 3.52
C PRO A 187 -23.55 1.23 3.43
N LYS A 188 -23.31 0.52 2.33
CA LYS A 188 -23.63 -0.91 2.18
C LYS A 188 -22.49 -1.83 2.65
N ALA A 189 -21.26 -1.33 2.67
CA ALA A 189 -20.09 -2.09 3.10
C ALA A 189 -19.95 -2.11 4.63
N ILE A 190 -19.33 -3.17 5.15
CA ILE A 190 -18.96 -3.26 6.56
C ILE A 190 -17.89 -2.20 6.84
N GLN A 191 -18.11 -1.32 7.80
CA GLN A 191 -17.16 -0.26 8.13
C GLN A 191 -16.09 -0.74 9.11
N CYS A 192 -14.86 -0.26 8.94
CA CYS A 192 -13.78 -0.45 9.89
C CYS A 192 -14.13 0.28 11.21
N PRO A 193 -14.18 -0.41 12.36
CA PRO A 193 -14.49 0.22 13.64
C PRO A 193 -13.37 1.15 14.17
N VAL A 194 -12.22 1.21 13.50
CA VAL A 194 -11.07 2.05 13.87
C VAL A 194 -11.03 3.37 13.08
N CYS A 195 -11.21 3.33 11.76
CA CYS A 195 -11.11 4.52 10.88
C CYS A 195 -12.41 4.89 10.13
N GLY A 196 -13.45 4.06 10.18
CA GLY A 196 -14.70 4.27 9.43
C GLY A 196 -14.59 4.07 7.91
N ALA A 197 -13.47 3.53 7.40
CA ALA A 197 -13.34 3.15 6.00
C ALA A 197 -14.07 1.83 5.68
N PRO A 198 -14.64 1.65 4.48
CA PRO A 198 -15.24 0.39 4.08
C PRO A 198 -14.18 -0.72 4.04
N ILE A 199 -14.51 -1.85 4.65
CA ILE A 199 -13.70 -3.07 4.62
C ILE A 199 -14.02 -3.82 3.32
N ASP A 200 -12.99 -4.23 2.61
CA ASP A 200 -13.10 -5.15 1.49
C ASP A 200 -12.88 -6.58 1.98
N GLU A 201 -13.88 -7.45 1.81
CA GLU A 201 -13.80 -8.85 2.18
C GLU A 201 -12.80 -9.66 1.35
N SER A 202 -12.30 -9.13 0.23
CA SER A 202 -11.23 -9.77 -0.53
C SER A 202 -9.87 -9.70 0.20
N MET A 203 -9.71 -8.78 1.16
CA MET A 203 -8.45 -8.52 1.88
C MET A 203 -8.31 -9.41 3.13
N LYS A 204 -8.55 -10.72 2.93
CA LYS A 204 -8.43 -11.77 3.95
C LYS A 204 -6.97 -12.26 4.03
N VAL A 205 -6.42 -12.25 5.24
CA VAL A 205 -5.10 -12.79 5.59
C VAL A 205 -5.33 -13.90 6.61
N GLY A 206 -5.49 -15.14 6.11
CA GLY A 206 -5.97 -16.26 6.92
C GLY A 206 -7.42 -16.04 7.37
N GLU A 207 -7.65 -16.09 8.68
CA GLU A 207 -8.95 -15.83 9.32
C GLU A 207 -9.23 -14.34 9.56
N ASN A 208 -8.20 -13.49 9.47
CA ASN A 208 -8.30 -12.04 9.73
C ASN A 208 -8.58 -11.29 8.42
N ILE A 209 -9.25 -10.14 8.51
CA ILE A 209 -9.43 -9.17 7.43
C ILE A 209 -8.63 -7.92 7.79
N VAL A 210 -7.87 -7.37 6.85
CA VAL A 210 -7.04 -6.18 7.09
C VAL A 210 -7.68 -4.96 6.46
N CYS A 211 -7.86 -3.88 7.22
CA CYS A 211 -8.33 -2.61 6.66
C CYS A 211 -7.27 -1.99 5.74
N THR A 212 -7.62 -1.74 4.47
CA THR A 212 -6.72 -1.15 3.44
C THR A 212 -6.40 0.33 3.62
N VAL A 213 -6.80 0.95 4.73
CA VAL A 213 -6.58 2.38 5.03
C VAL A 213 -5.76 2.55 6.30
N CYS A 214 -6.20 1.96 7.43
CA CYS A 214 -5.49 2.04 8.71
C CYS A 214 -4.73 0.77 9.10
N PHE A 215 -4.74 -0.30 8.28
CA PHE A 215 -4.06 -1.57 8.55
C PHE A 215 -4.46 -2.28 9.86
N SER A 216 -5.60 -1.93 10.45
CA SER A 216 -6.18 -2.68 11.58
C SER A 216 -6.57 -4.10 11.15
N GLU A 217 -6.19 -5.10 11.94
CA GLU A 217 -6.65 -6.49 11.77
C GLU A 217 -7.97 -6.71 12.49
N LEU A 218 -8.91 -7.32 11.77
CA LEU A 218 -10.29 -7.50 12.16
C LEU A 218 -10.70 -8.97 11.97
N ARG A 219 -11.54 -9.50 12.85
CA ARG A 219 -12.19 -10.80 12.68
C ARG A 219 -13.69 -10.60 12.54
N LEU A 220 -14.29 -11.25 11.57
CA LEU A 220 -15.75 -11.36 11.54
C LEU A 220 -16.18 -12.24 12.70
N ALA A 221 -17.11 -11.76 13.52
CA ALA A 221 -17.74 -12.60 14.53
C ALA A 221 -18.56 -13.67 13.81
N SER A 222 -18.21 -14.94 14.02
CA SER A 222 -19.02 -16.06 13.52
C SER A 222 -20.42 -15.96 14.12
N PRO A 223 -21.51 -16.09 13.34
CA PRO A 223 -22.85 -16.09 13.90
C PRO A 223 -22.96 -17.24 14.90
N THR A 224 -23.20 -16.91 16.16
CA THR A 224 -23.42 -17.89 17.22
C THR A 224 -24.71 -18.63 16.91
N THR A 225 -24.59 -19.95 16.69
CA THR A 225 -25.71 -20.86 16.39
C THR A 225 -26.44 -21.27 17.67
#